data_AF-A0A225WYQ0-F1
#
_entry.id   AF-A0A225WYQ0-F1
#
_cell.length_a   1.000
_cell.length_b   1.000
_cell.length_c   1.000
_cell.angle_alpha   90.00
_cell.angle_beta   90.00
_cell.angle_gamma   90.00
#
_symmetry.space_group_name_H-M   'P 1'
#
loop_
_entity.id
_entity.type
_entity.pdbx_description
1 polymer ?
#
loop_
_entity_poly.entity_id
_entity_poly.type
_entity_poly.pdbx_seq_one_letter_code
_entity_poly.pdbx_strand_id
1 'polypeptide(L)'
;MEEAVTRQHAHPNTVFHCLYGFYYLGYTRKELACIYPKTLTGTYERAQTGSGRRFTVAIRQWLCSYFEDSPLSYLDEAQATFEDTHHITISIFSVWRLIHECGLTRKVLERKAMHIKEADVFRFVEE
;
A
#
# COMPACT_ATOMS: atom_id res chain seq x y z
N MET A 1 3.50 41.16 11.49
CA MET A 1 2.38 40.93 10.56
C MET A 1 2.90 39.96 9.52
N GLU A 2 2.28 38.79 9.48
CA GLU A 2 2.71 37.62 8.70
C GLU A 2 2.76 37.89 7.20
N GLU A 3 3.70 37.24 6.50
CA GLU A 3 3.40 36.71 5.18
C GLU A 3 3.68 35.21 5.21
N ALA A 4 2.59 34.45 5.21
CA ALA A 4 2.61 33.01 5.09
C ALA A 4 3.37 32.63 3.81
N VAL A 5 4.49 31.92 3.96
CA VAL A 5 5.19 31.25 2.87
C VAL A 5 4.21 30.29 2.22
N THR A 6 3.61 30.72 1.12
CA THR A 6 2.76 29.88 0.29
C THR A 6 3.64 28.75 -0.24
N ARG A 7 3.45 27.55 0.34
CA ARG A 7 4.09 26.28 -0.05
C ARG A 7 3.61 25.84 -1.44
N GLN A 8 3.84 26.65 -2.45
CA GLN A 8 3.54 26.32 -3.83
C GLN A 8 4.72 25.56 -4.41
N HIS A 9 4.63 24.23 -4.35
CA HIS A 9 5.50 23.34 -5.12
C HIS A 9 5.66 23.85 -6.57
N ALA A 10 6.84 23.66 -7.16
CA ALA A 10 7.05 23.99 -8.57
C ALA A 10 6.03 23.22 -9.42
N HIS A 11 5.50 23.87 -10.47
CA HIS A 11 4.60 23.18 -11.39
C HIS A 11 5.34 21.95 -11.97
N PRO A 12 4.68 20.80 -12.18
CA PRO A 12 5.33 19.59 -12.67
C PRO A 12 6.21 19.82 -13.90
N ASN A 13 5.77 20.64 -14.86
CA ASN A 13 6.57 21.01 -16.04
C ASN A 13 7.88 21.71 -15.66
N THR A 14 7.86 22.64 -14.71
CA THR A 14 9.07 23.30 -14.22
C THR A 14 10.03 22.29 -13.62
N VAL A 15 9.52 21.31 -12.88
CA VAL A 15 10.33 20.21 -12.33
C VAL A 15 10.95 19.36 -13.45
N PHE A 16 10.16 18.97 -14.46
CA PHE A 16 10.65 18.19 -15.60
C PHE A 16 11.72 18.93 -16.39
N HIS A 17 11.53 20.22 -16.68
CA HIS A 17 12.53 21.01 -17.39
C HIS A 17 13.82 21.20 -16.55
N CYS A 18 13.70 21.37 -15.23
CA CYS A 18 14.86 21.41 -14.33
C CYS A 18 15.64 20.09 -14.34
N LEU A 19 14.93 18.95 -14.23
CA LEU A 19 15.54 17.62 -14.26
C LEU A 19 16.20 17.34 -15.60
N TYR A 20 15.55 17.73 -16.70
CA TYR A 20 16.12 17.61 -18.03
C TYR A 20 17.41 18.42 -18.17
N GLY A 21 17.37 19.68 -17.72
CA GLY A 21 18.53 20.56 -17.72
C GLY A 21 19.71 20.01 -16.90
N PHE A 22 19.42 19.40 -15.75
CA PHE A 22 20.45 18.83 -14.88
C PHE A 22 21.08 17.55 -15.46
N TYR A 23 20.27 16.60 -15.92
CA TYR A 23 20.76 15.28 -16.35
C TYR A 23 21.21 15.23 -17.82
N TYR A 24 20.55 15.95 -18.72
CA TYR A 24 20.78 15.83 -20.16
C TYR A 24 21.52 17.03 -20.76
N LEU A 25 21.38 18.22 -20.18
CA LEU A 25 22.08 19.42 -20.66
C LEU A 25 23.31 19.78 -19.83
N GLY A 26 23.53 19.08 -18.70
CA GLY A 26 24.70 19.25 -17.84
C GLY A 26 24.72 20.56 -17.03
N TYR A 27 23.58 21.24 -16.90
CA TYR A 27 23.51 22.47 -16.12
C TYR A 27 23.74 22.21 -14.63
N THR A 28 24.49 23.11 -14.00
CA THR A 28 24.71 23.09 -12.56
C THR A 28 23.46 23.52 -11.81
N ARG A 29 23.33 23.09 -10.55
CA ARG A 29 22.22 23.50 -9.68
C ARG A 29 22.13 25.03 -9.50
N LYS A 30 23.26 25.73 -9.57
CA LYS A 30 23.31 27.21 -9.48
C LYS A 30 22.69 27.88 -10.70
N GLU A 31 23.01 27.38 -11.90
CA GLU A 31 22.43 27.87 -13.16
C GLU A 31 20.93 27.59 -13.22
N LEU A 32 20.51 26.38 -12.83
CA LEU A 32 19.09 26.02 -12.79
C LEU A 32 18.30 26.84 -11.77
N ALA A 33 18.88 27.18 -10.62
CA ALA A 33 18.25 28.07 -9.64
C ALA A 33 18.13 29.52 -10.14
N CYS A 34 19.00 29.95 -11.06
CA CYS A 34 18.90 31.26 -11.72
C CYS A 34 17.82 31.28 -12.80
N ILE A 35 17.69 30.18 -13.58
CA ILE A 35 16.70 30.05 -14.66
C ILE A 35 15.30 29.82 -14.09
N TYR A 36 15.21 29.02 -13.03
CA TYR A 36 13.98 28.68 -12.34
C TYR A 36 14.07 29.21 -10.91
N PRO A 37 13.48 30.39 -10.59
CA PRO A 37 13.59 31.04 -9.29
C PRO A 37 12.72 30.33 -8.23
N LYS A 38 12.91 29.01 -8.08
CA LYS A 38 12.34 28.19 -7.02
C LYS A 38 13.46 27.36 -6.42
N THR A 39 13.48 27.27 -5.10
CA THR A 39 14.51 26.54 -4.36
C THR A 39 14.42 25.05 -4.71
N LEU A 40 15.38 24.55 -5.50
CA LEU A 40 15.51 23.14 -5.90
C LEU A 40 15.99 22.28 -4.73
N THR A 41 15.24 22.26 -3.64
CA THR A 41 15.54 21.53 -2.40
C THR A 41 14.92 20.14 -2.36
N GLY A 42 14.09 19.78 -3.35
CA GLY A 42 13.31 18.55 -3.31
C GLY A 42 13.87 17.44 -4.20
N THR A 43 14.11 16.27 -3.60
CA THR A 43 13.98 14.99 -4.30
C THR A 43 12.56 14.87 -4.85
N TYR A 44 12.42 14.48 -6.12
CA TYR A 44 11.11 14.21 -6.72
C TYR A 44 10.66 12.81 -6.29
N GLU A 45 9.93 12.75 -5.19
CA GLU A 45 9.26 11.52 -4.77
C GLU A 45 7.89 11.44 -5.44
N ARG A 46 7.52 10.24 -5.91
CA ARG A 46 6.19 9.99 -6.45
C ARG A 46 5.16 10.24 -5.34
N ALA A 47 4.19 11.11 -5.60
CA ALA A 47 3.09 11.34 -4.67
C ALA A 47 2.41 10.01 -4.33
N GLN A 48 2.59 9.55 -3.09
CA GLN A 48 1.84 8.44 -2.52
C GLN A 48 0.44 8.98 -2.24
N THR A 49 -0.49 8.82 -3.17
CA THR A 49 -1.91 9.03 -2.88
C THR A 49 -2.33 7.97 -1.88
N GLY A 50 -2.43 8.36 -0.60
CA GLY A 50 -2.95 7.49 0.44
C GLY A 50 -4.30 6.94 0.02
N SER A 51 -4.37 5.64 -0.26
CA SER A 51 -5.59 4.92 -0.67
C SER A 51 -6.60 4.77 0.48
N GLY A 52 -6.43 5.53 1.55
CA GLY A 52 -6.94 5.25 2.89
C GLY A 52 -8.26 5.94 3.24
N ARG A 53 -9.31 5.81 2.42
CA ARG A 53 -10.65 6.28 2.83
C ARG A 53 -11.79 5.28 2.75
N ARG A 54 -11.63 4.13 2.08
CA ARG A 54 -12.73 3.15 1.96
C ARG A 54 -12.62 1.94 2.90
N PHE A 55 -11.41 1.54 3.28
CA PHE A 55 -11.20 0.35 4.10
C PHE A 55 -10.53 0.76 5.41
N THR A 56 -11.38 1.05 6.39
CA THR A 56 -11.04 1.43 7.77
C THR A 56 -10.13 0.38 8.41
N VAL A 57 -9.32 0.79 9.39
CA VAL A 57 -8.45 -0.09 10.18
C VAL A 57 -9.20 -1.31 10.73
N ALA A 58 -10.46 -1.15 11.13
CA ALA A 58 -11.32 -2.24 11.61
C ALA A 58 -11.54 -3.35 10.56
N ILE A 59 -11.79 -3.00 9.30
CA ILE A 59 -11.99 -3.96 8.20
C ILE A 59 -10.71 -4.78 7.99
N ARG A 60 -9.55 -4.12 8.07
CA ARG A 60 -8.25 -4.79 7.93
C ARG A 60 -8.03 -5.80 9.05
N GLN A 61 -8.36 -5.42 10.27
CA GLN A 61 -8.18 -6.26 11.44
C GLN A 61 -9.11 -7.47 11.42
N TRP A 62 -10.36 -7.30 10.97
CA TRP A 62 -11.30 -8.39 10.78
C TRP A 62 -10.81 -9.41 9.74
N LEU A 63 -10.28 -8.94 8.60
CA LEU A 63 -9.69 -9.80 7.59
C LEU A 63 -8.49 -10.58 8.14
N CYS A 64 -7.65 -9.96 8.98
CA CYS A 64 -6.54 -10.66 9.63
C CYS A 64 -7.02 -11.78 10.55
N SER A 65 -7.99 -11.50 11.43
CA SER A 65 -8.54 -12.51 12.33
C SER A 65 -9.22 -13.64 11.55
N TYR A 66 -9.94 -13.33 10.47
CA TYR A 66 -10.57 -14.34 9.63
C TYR A 66 -9.57 -15.35 9.04
N PHE A 67 -8.42 -14.87 8.53
CA PHE A 67 -7.36 -15.75 8.03
C PHE A 67 -6.51 -16.40 9.13
N GLU A 68 -6.61 -15.94 10.38
CA GLU A 68 -6.05 -16.65 11.54
C GLU A 68 -6.92 -17.84 11.93
N ASP A 69 -8.23 -17.66 11.92
CA ASP A 69 -9.21 -18.71 12.22
C ASP A 69 -9.35 -19.72 11.07
N SER A 70 -9.28 -19.24 9.82
CA SER A 70 -9.45 -20.03 8.60
C SER A 70 -8.31 -19.81 7.59
N PRO A 71 -7.08 -20.25 7.88
CA PRO A 71 -5.91 -20.00 7.02
C PRO A 71 -5.93 -20.74 5.69
N LEU A 72 -6.85 -21.69 5.50
CA LEU A 72 -7.08 -22.43 4.27
C LEU A 72 -8.20 -21.82 3.40
N SER A 73 -8.90 -20.79 3.87
CA SER A 73 -10.00 -20.21 3.10
C SER A 73 -9.50 -19.57 1.80
N TYR A 74 -10.26 -19.73 0.73
CA TYR A 74 -9.97 -19.08 -0.54
C TYR A 74 -10.37 -17.59 -0.53
N LEU A 75 -9.85 -16.82 -1.48
CA LEU A 75 -10.10 -15.37 -1.54
C LEU A 75 -11.55 -15.01 -1.88
N ASP A 76 -12.24 -15.87 -2.62
CA ASP A 76 -13.67 -15.80 -2.94
C ASP A 76 -14.54 -16.14 -1.72
N GLU A 77 -14.15 -17.14 -0.92
CA GLU A 77 -14.79 -17.44 0.36
C GLU A 77 -14.64 -16.29 1.36
N ALA A 78 -13.44 -15.69 1.42
CA ALA A 78 -13.17 -14.49 2.21
C ALA A 78 -13.99 -13.28 1.72
N GLN A 79 -14.20 -13.16 0.42
CA GLN A 79 -15.09 -12.12 -0.13
C GLN A 79 -16.54 -12.37 0.28
N ALA A 80 -17.04 -13.60 0.15
CA ALA A 80 -18.43 -13.94 0.47
C ALA A 80 -18.74 -13.72 1.96
N THR A 81 -17.85 -14.17 2.85
CA THR A 81 -17.98 -13.95 4.31
C THR A 81 -17.85 -12.48 4.68
N PHE A 82 -17.03 -11.71 3.97
CA PHE A 82 -16.93 -10.27 4.15
C PHE A 82 -18.23 -9.55 3.74
N GLU A 83 -18.81 -9.93 2.60
CA GLU A 83 -20.09 -9.37 2.12
C GLU A 83 -21.25 -9.70 3.07
N ASP A 84 -21.25 -10.91 3.65
CA ASP A 84 -22.23 -11.31 4.66
C ASP A 84 -22.08 -10.50 5.97
N THR A 85 -20.86 -10.35 6.46
CA THR A 85 -20.59 -9.71 7.77
C THR A 85 -20.72 -8.18 7.74
N HIS A 86 -20.19 -7.55 6.68
CA HIS A 86 -20.08 -6.10 6.60
C HIS A 86 -21.11 -5.46 5.66
N HIS A 87 -21.87 -6.25 4.89
CA HIS A 87 -22.84 -5.78 3.90
C HIS A 87 -22.25 -4.77 2.88
N ILE A 88 -20.94 -4.89 2.61
CA ILE A 88 -20.21 -4.05 1.67
C ILE A 88 -19.62 -4.95 0.61
N THR A 89 -19.92 -4.67 -0.66
CA THR A 89 -19.30 -5.37 -1.79
C THR A 89 -17.83 -4.98 -1.92
N ILE A 90 -16.97 -5.99 -2.02
CA ILE A 90 -15.52 -5.81 -2.14
C ILE A 90 -15.02 -6.66 -3.30
N SER A 91 -14.11 -6.12 -4.12
CA SER A 91 -13.49 -6.95 -5.16
C SER A 91 -12.44 -7.89 -4.55
N ILE A 92 -12.29 -9.08 -5.13
CA ILE A 92 -11.22 -10.04 -4.78
C ILE A 92 -9.83 -9.37 -4.77
N PHE A 93 -9.57 -8.46 -5.71
CA PHE A 93 -8.31 -7.72 -5.75
C PHE A 93 -8.13 -6.79 -4.54
N SER A 94 -9.22 -6.18 -4.07
CA SER A 94 -9.18 -5.33 -2.87
C SER A 94 -8.93 -6.17 -1.62
N VAL A 95 -9.57 -7.33 -1.50
CA VAL A 95 -9.29 -8.32 -0.44
C VAL A 95 -7.81 -8.69 -0.43
N TRP A 96 -7.27 -9.09 -1.58
CA TRP A 96 -5.85 -9.44 -1.71
C TRP A 96 -4.92 -8.28 -1.33
N ARG A 97 -5.22 -7.06 -1.76
CA ARG A 97 -4.44 -5.87 -1.41
C ARG A 97 -4.46 -5.61 0.09
N LEU A 98 -5.62 -5.72 0.74
CA LEU A 98 -5.76 -5.49 2.18
C LEU A 98 -4.99 -6.54 3.00
N ILE A 99 -5.06 -7.81 2.59
CA ILE A 99 -4.29 -8.90 3.21
C ILE A 99 -2.78 -8.64 3.09
N HIS A 100 -2.33 -8.22 1.90
CA HIS A 100 -0.93 -7.89 1.66
C HIS A 100 -0.48 -6.67 2.48
N GLU A 101 -1.32 -5.64 2.60
CA GLU A 101 -1.05 -4.48 3.47
C GLU A 101 -0.95 -4.88 4.95
N CYS A 102 -1.57 -5.98 5.37
CA CYS A 102 -1.47 -6.53 6.72
C CYS A 102 -0.27 -7.48 6.93
N GLY A 103 0.60 -7.65 5.92
CA GLY A 103 1.79 -8.50 6.01
C GLY A 103 1.53 -10.00 5.85
N LEU A 104 0.28 -10.40 5.59
CA LEU A 104 -0.09 -11.77 5.27
C LEU A 104 0.27 -12.06 3.80
N THR A 105 1.54 -12.32 3.55
CA THR A 105 1.97 -12.76 2.21
C THR A 105 1.49 -14.19 1.95
N ARG A 106 1.32 -14.55 0.67
CA ARG A 106 0.93 -15.90 0.25
C ARG A 106 1.75 -17.01 0.95
N LYS A 107 3.07 -16.81 1.10
CA LYS A 107 3.96 -17.75 1.81
C LYS A 107 3.63 -17.90 3.30
N VAL A 108 3.16 -16.84 3.95
CA VAL A 108 2.75 -16.89 5.37
C VAL A 108 1.47 -17.71 5.51
N LEU A 109 0.49 -17.48 4.64
CA LEU A 109 -0.75 -18.26 4.61
C LEU A 109 -0.48 -19.74 4.29
N GLU A 110 0.35 -20.02 3.28
CA GLU A 110 0.74 -21.39 2.91
C GLU A 110 1.43 -22.15 4.06
N ARG A 111 2.34 -21.49 4.81
CA ARG A 111 2.97 -22.11 5.99
C ARG A 111 1.99 -22.34 7.13
N LYS A 112 1.08 -21.39 7.41
CA LYS A 112 0.03 -21.56 8.42
C LYS A 112 -0.88 -22.74 8.07
N ALA A 113 -1.28 -22.83 6.81
CA ALA A 113 -2.06 -23.95 6.28
C ALA A 113 -1.33 -25.30 6.42
N MET A 114 -0.02 -25.36 6.16
CA MET A 114 0.78 -26.58 6.36
C MET A 114 0.83 -27.01 7.82
N HIS A 115 1.12 -26.09 8.76
CA HIS A 115 1.20 -26.42 10.18
C HIS A 115 -0.14 -26.96 10.73
N ILE A 116 -1.27 -26.46 10.23
CA ILE A 116 -2.59 -26.97 10.62
C ILE A 116 -2.85 -28.36 10.04
N LYS A 117 -2.47 -28.62 8.78
CA LYS A 117 -2.56 -29.98 8.22
C LYS A 117 -1.71 -30.98 9.00
N GLU A 118 -0.52 -30.59 9.44
CA GLU A 118 0.31 -31.43 10.31
C GLU A 118 -0.40 -31.70 11.64
N ALA A 119 -0.91 -30.67 12.32
CA ALA A 119 -1.65 -30.83 13.57
C ALA A 119 -2.91 -31.71 13.43
N ASP A 120 -3.66 -31.56 12.34
CA ASP A 120 -4.83 -32.41 12.05
C ASP A 120 -4.42 -33.87 11.82
N VAL A 121 -3.33 -34.12 11.08
CA VAL A 121 -2.81 -35.48 10.87
C VAL A 121 -2.39 -36.11 12.19
N PHE A 122 -1.73 -35.37 13.08
CA PHE A 122 -1.36 -35.87 14.41
C PHE A 122 -2.59 -36.17 15.29
N ARG A 123 -3.65 -35.34 15.20
CA ARG A 123 -4.91 -35.58 15.91
C ARG A 123 -5.55 -36.93 15.53
N PHE A 124 -5.48 -37.32 14.26
CA PHE A 124 -6.03 -38.59 13.78
C PHE A 124 -5.17 -39.83 14.11
N VAL A 125 -3.95 -39.64 14.60
CA VAL A 125 -3.04 -40.74 14.98
C VAL A 125 -3.08 -41.03 16.49
N GLU A 126 -3.58 -40.10 17.30
CA GLU A 126 -3.71 -40.23 18.77
C GLU A 126 -5.14 -40.60 19.25
N GLU A 127 -6.08 -40.88 18.34
CA GLU A 127 -7.40 -41.52 18.64
C GLU A 127 -7.33 -43.05 18.49
#